data_AF-A0A4V1WRQ4-F1
#
_entry.id   AF-A0A4V1WRQ4-F1
#
_cell.length_a   1.000
_cell.length_b   1.000
_cell.length_c   1.000
_cell.angle_alpha   90.00
_cell.angle_beta   90.00
_cell.angle_gamma   90.00
#
_symmetry.space_group_name_H-M   'P 1'
#
loop_
_entity.id
_entity.type
_entity.pdbx_description
1 polymer ?
#
loop_
_entity_poly.entity_id
_entity_poly.type
_entity_poly.pdbx_seq_one_letter_code
_entity_poly.pdbx_strand_id
1 'polypeptide(L)'
;MWLQWSLTTSSKAWTGRQANSRSTGRQRRPSGAPGWRTSTEGSDIQLSKLDTKACVEAYATPFVTRYGNVILTANRKDPKTATYNNNTLLMVEYGNYNESASGGPMKDTSYSWMCAQNELEGAWGSKPACSAISANSSAFTVDPFLPLTYNETTGLYGWKRRVIPINGCFSQRLDEKCTVETSLFLLGVIIAFISCKALCMFWILWRLKEYPLAVVGDAIASFMEESDENTKGACLGTAYTFNHNKFWQRTLEWSSKPNRWSHNVSGGQWITCILLCILALSIAIYLFVEALIDFYDGTSTFKASPIKISGFHTLHPSFMLLNVIKSTGNSTSSLLPAVLLTNLPQLIVSFIYVSYNSVWTSMLMGLEWSQYAYIRRTLRVSYPSATQRSSYRLQIPYRYGVPLMILIGSIHMLISESIFVVRIRVLTTNEQEDPYQSFVTCGYSLLALLVTIIVGTMAVIGVVGFGFRRYKTGMSLVRCSSAAISAACHPRPNENRDAALRSLQWGAVPTDGEIGHCCFSTESVVMPTEGSEYA
;
A
#
# COMPACT_ATOMS: atom_id res chain seq x y z
N MET A 1 -11.40 -5.58 -17.05
CA MET A 1 -10.49 -4.75 -17.87
C MET A 1 -9.78 -3.77 -16.94
N TRP A 2 -8.61 -4.14 -16.43
CA TRP A 2 -7.74 -3.28 -15.61
C TRP A 2 -6.36 -3.33 -16.26
N LEU A 3 -6.05 -2.28 -17.02
CA LEU A 3 -4.68 -1.95 -17.40
C LEU A 3 -4.03 -1.42 -16.12
N GLN A 4 -3.21 -2.28 -15.52
CA GLN A 4 -2.33 -1.95 -14.41
C GLN A 4 -1.30 -0.94 -14.93
N TRP A 5 -1.61 0.35 -14.80
CA TRP A 5 -0.61 1.41 -14.91
C TRP A 5 0.29 1.34 -13.68
N SER A 6 1.26 0.43 -13.72
CA SER A 6 2.48 0.51 -12.92
C SER A 6 3.57 1.08 -13.82
N LEU A 7 3.47 2.38 -14.09
CA LEU A 7 4.58 3.17 -14.64
C LEU A 7 5.02 4.16 -13.56
N THR A 8 5.78 3.68 -12.60
CA THR A 8 6.71 4.52 -11.83
C THR A 8 7.98 4.70 -12.67
N THR A 9 7.88 5.45 -13.77
CA THR A 9 9.06 6.00 -14.44
C THR A 9 9.40 7.32 -13.79
N SER A 10 10.32 7.27 -12.82
CA SER A 10 11.16 8.43 -12.50
C SER A 10 12.07 8.67 -13.69
N SER A 11 11.74 9.66 -14.52
CA SER A 11 12.53 10.10 -15.65
C SER A 11 13.84 10.75 -15.18
N LYS A 12 14.98 10.11 -15.46
CA LYS A 12 16.23 10.82 -15.77
C LYS A 12 16.85 10.16 -17.01
N ALA A 13 17.12 11.01 -18.00
CA ALA A 13 17.57 10.66 -19.33
C ALA A 13 18.85 9.82 -19.33
N TRP A 14 18.83 8.77 -20.14
CA TRP A 14 19.98 7.91 -20.45
C TRP A 14 20.66 8.40 -21.73
N THR A 15 21.97 8.63 -21.68
CA THR A 15 22.85 8.60 -22.85
C THR A 15 23.85 7.47 -22.65
N GLY A 16 23.73 6.43 -23.47
CA GLY A 16 24.58 5.25 -23.39
C GLY A 16 25.99 5.49 -23.93
N ARG A 17 26.97 4.79 -23.34
CA ARG A 17 28.19 4.31 -24.02
C ARG A 17 28.62 3.00 -23.38
N GLN A 18 28.45 1.91 -24.12
CA GLN A 18 29.12 0.63 -23.87
C GLN A 18 30.60 0.77 -24.26
N ALA A 19 31.51 0.45 -23.35
CA ALA A 19 32.89 0.15 -23.68
C ALA A 19 33.18 -1.31 -23.30
N ASN A 20 33.35 -2.14 -24.32
CA ASN A 20 33.89 -3.49 -24.22
C ASN A 20 35.39 -3.42 -23.88
N SER A 21 35.84 -4.15 -22.87
CA SER A 21 37.23 -4.64 -22.86
C SER A 21 37.29 -6.05 -22.29
N ARG A 22 37.60 -7.01 -23.17
CA ARG A 22 38.12 -8.34 -22.82
C ARG A 22 39.56 -8.16 -22.31
N SER A 23 39.89 -8.79 -21.18
CA SER A 23 41.29 -9.15 -20.89
C SER A 23 41.35 -10.50 -20.17
N THR A 24 41.96 -11.46 -20.86
CA THR A 24 42.41 -12.77 -20.39
C THR A 24 43.56 -12.64 -19.39
N GLY A 25 43.61 -13.46 -18.32
CA GLY A 25 44.84 -13.59 -17.52
C GLY A 25 44.73 -14.27 -16.16
N ARG A 26 45.05 -15.58 -16.14
CA ARG A 26 45.80 -16.34 -15.11
C ARG A 26 45.47 -16.14 -13.61
N GLN A 27 44.88 -17.17 -13.00
CA GLN A 27 44.78 -17.36 -11.55
C GLN A 27 46.16 -17.48 -10.87
N ARG A 28 46.39 -16.68 -9.82
CA ARG A 28 47.39 -16.94 -8.77
C ARG A 28 46.68 -16.97 -7.40
N ARG A 29 47.13 -17.89 -6.53
CA ARG A 29 46.67 -18.14 -5.15
C ARG A 29 46.86 -16.91 -4.24
N PRO A 30 46.09 -16.79 -3.14
CA PRO A 30 45.94 -15.54 -2.38
C PRO A 30 47.15 -15.31 -1.46
N SER A 31 47.94 -14.28 -1.79
CA SER A 31 48.86 -13.64 -0.84
C SER A 31 48.07 -12.69 0.06
N GLY A 32 48.41 -12.66 1.35
CA GLY A 32 47.72 -11.93 2.41
C GLY A 32 47.33 -10.49 2.04
N ALA A 33 46.16 -10.10 2.55
CA ALA A 33 45.52 -8.81 2.27
C ALA A 33 46.51 -7.64 2.44
N PRO A 34 46.69 -6.79 1.41
CA PRO A 34 47.40 -5.53 1.59
C PRO A 34 46.54 -4.65 2.50
N GLY A 35 47.14 -4.15 3.59
CA GLY A 35 46.49 -3.17 4.45
C GLY A 35 46.17 -1.88 3.67
N TRP A 36 45.25 -1.08 4.22
CA TRP A 36 44.74 0.20 3.69
C TRP A 36 45.83 1.21 3.27
N ARG A 37 47.07 1.02 3.71
CA ARG A 37 48.24 1.83 3.34
C ARG A 37 48.83 1.48 1.96
N THR A 38 48.60 0.26 1.46
CA THR A 38 49.05 -0.18 0.12
C THR A 38 48.09 0.23 -0.98
N SER A 39 46.81 0.50 -0.66
CA SER A 39 45.82 1.02 -1.63
C SER A 39 45.93 2.52 -1.87
N THR A 40 46.53 3.29 -0.95
CA THR A 40 46.80 4.72 -1.16
C THR A 40 47.88 5.01 -2.21
N GLU A 41 48.71 4.02 -2.58
CA GLU A 41 49.72 4.17 -3.63
C GLU A 41 49.21 3.78 -5.04
N GLY A 42 48.05 3.12 -5.14
CA GLY A 42 47.55 2.52 -6.40
C GLY A 42 46.21 3.03 -6.91
N SER A 43 45.48 3.84 -6.14
CA SER A 43 44.15 4.33 -6.49
C SER A 43 43.84 5.66 -5.81
N ASP A 44 43.37 6.65 -6.57
CA ASP A 44 43.02 8.00 -6.11
C ASP A 44 41.86 8.00 -5.09
N ILE A 45 42.15 7.70 -3.82
CA ILE A 45 41.19 7.92 -2.73
C ILE A 45 41.08 9.44 -2.53
N GLN A 46 40.00 10.04 -3.04
CA GLN A 46 39.74 11.47 -2.86
C GLN A 46 39.26 11.75 -1.43
N LEU A 47 40.18 12.23 -0.59
CA LEU A 47 39.90 12.69 0.76
C LEU A 47 39.59 14.19 0.78
N SER A 48 38.41 14.55 1.26
CA SER A 48 38.01 15.94 1.47
C SER A 48 38.19 16.34 2.93
N LYS A 49 38.87 17.46 3.19
CA LYS A 49 39.02 18.01 4.53
C LYS A 49 37.72 18.71 4.95
N LEU A 50 37.14 18.28 6.07
CA LEU A 50 35.96 18.86 6.69
C LEU A 50 36.33 19.45 8.05
N ASP A 51 35.71 20.59 8.38
CA ASP A 51 35.77 21.13 9.74
C ASP A 51 34.94 20.25 10.70
N THR A 52 35.04 20.49 12.00
CA THR A 52 34.36 19.65 12.99
C THR A 52 32.85 19.61 12.77
N LYS A 53 32.24 20.76 12.43
CA LYS A 53 30.80 20.86 12.22
C LYS A 53 30.36 20.05 10.98
N ALA A 54 31.00 20.25 9.83
CA ALA A 54 30.67 19.51 8.62
C ALA A 54 30.97 18.02 8.76
N CYS A 55 31.97 17.64 9.56
CA CYS A 55 32.24 16.24 9.88
C CYS A 55 31.09 15.60 10.67
N VAL A 56 30.56 16.30 11.68
CA VAL A 56 29.38 15.87 12.44
C VAL A 56 28.16 15.77 11.52
N GLU A 57 27.87 16.77 10.70
CA GLU A 57 26.74 16.73 9.76
C GLU A 57 26.86 15.59 8.73
N ALA A 58 28.08 15.23 8.32
CA ALA A 58 28.33 14.17 7.35
C ALA A 58 28.14 12.76 7.91
N TYR A 59 28.52 12.52 9.17
CA TYR A 59 28.58 11.18 9.74
C TYR A 59 27.58 10.93 10.88
N ALA A 60 27.05 11.96 11.55
CA ALA A 60 26.03 11.83 12.59
C ALA A 60 24.62 11.62 12.01
N THR A 61 24.53 10.74 11.02
CA THR A 61 23.27 10.31 10.40
C THR A 61 23.06 8.82 10.64
N PRO A 62 21.80 8.35 10.71
CA PRO A 62 21.54 6.93 10.90
C PRO A 62 22.05 6.04 9.75
N PHE A 63 22.08 6.59 8.53
CA PHE A 63 22.64 5.95 7.35
C PHE A 63 23.60 6.92 6.66
N VAL A 64 24.84 6.50 6.45
CA VAL A 64 25.86 7.28 5.74
C VAL A 64 25.92 6.80 4.29
N THR A 65 25.44 7.61 3.35
CA THR A 65 25.32 7.21 1.93
C THR A 65 26.30 7.94 0.99
N ARG A 66 26.75 9.14 1.37
CA ARG A 66 27.62 10.02 0.55
C ARG A 66 29.09 9.95 0.92
N TYR A 67 29.40 9.27 2.02
CA TYR A 67 30.71 9.25 2.61
C TYR A 67 31.08 7.81 3.00
N GLY A 68 32.37 7.52 2.97
CA GLY A 68 32.95 6.22 3.31
C GLY A 68 33.90 6.32 4.49
N ASN A 69 35.11 5.81 4.33
CA ASN A 69 36.15 5.84 5.35
C ASN A 69 36.43 7.29 5.84
N VAL A 70 36.68 7.45 7.14
CA VAL A 70 36.96 8.74 7.78
C VAL A 70 38.26 8.69 8.57
N ILE A 71 39.08 9.74 8.45
CA ILE A 71 40.27 9.96 9.29
C ILE A 71 39.99 11.13 10.21
N LEU A 72 40.03 10.90 11.51
CA LEU A 72 39.82 11.94 12.51
C LEU A 72 41.14 12.63 12.84
N THR A 73 41.09 13.94 13.04
CA THR A 73 42.25 14.75 13.40
C THR A 73 42.08 15.38 14.78
N ALA A 74 43.09 15.21 15.63
CA ALA A 74 43.14 15.80 16.96
C ALA A 74 44.39 16.68 17.11
N ASN A 75 44.30 17.71 17.93
CA ASN A 75 45.42 18.61 18.17
C ASN A 75 46.46 17.95 19.07
N ARG A 76 47.66 17.70 18.56
CA ARG A 76 48.78 17.14 19.32
C ARG A 76 49.15 17.96 20.57
N LYS A 77 48.94 19.28 20.54
CA LYS A 77 49.25 20.18 21.66
C LYS A 77 48.21 20.11 22.78
N ASP A 78 47.07 19.45 22.55
CA ASP A 78 46.07 19.23 23.59
C ASP A 78 46.68 18.33 24.67
N PRO A 79 46.66 18.71 25.96
CA PRO A 79 47.17 17.89 27.06
C PRO A 79 46.58 16.47 27.07
N LYS A 80 45.32 16.32 26.65
CA LYS A 80 44.61 15.03 26.57
C LYS A 80 45.13 14.16 25.44
N THR A 81 45.57 14.74 24.33
CA THR A 81 46.15 14.01 23.19
C THR A 81 47.65 13.75 23.39
N ALA A 82 48.37 14.71 23.97
CA ALA A 82 49.81 14.62 24.22
C ALA A 82 50.21 13.47 25.15
N THR A 83 49.27 12.96 25.97
CA THR A 83 49.53 11.84 26.88
C THR A 83 49.55 10.47 26.20
N TYR A 84 49.21 10.36 24.91
CA TYR A 84 49.06 9.08 24.18
C TYR A 84 50.31 8.63 23.38
N ASN A 85 51.51 9.09 23.77
CA ASN A 85 52.82 8.87 23.14
C ASN A 85 53.06 9.59 21.79
N ASN A 86 54.32 9.63 21.36
CA ASN A 86 54.85 10.35 20.18
C ASN A 86 54.33 9.85 18.81
N ASN A 87 53.34 8.95 18.77
CA ASN A 87 52.84 8.36 17.54
C ASN A 87 51.80 9.27 16.87
N THR A 88 51.76 9.26 15.54
CA THR A 88 50.79 10.04 14.75
C THR A 88 49.45 9.34 14.56
N LEU A 89 49.34 8.05 14.91
CA LEU A 89 48.14 7.23 14.81
C LEU A 89 47.71 6.78 16.22
N LEU A 90 46.51 7.20 16.63
CA LEU A 90 45.96 6.91 17.96
C LEU A 90 45.17 5.61 17.98
N MET A 91 44.31 5.39 16.97
CA MET A 91 43.43 4.23 16.88
C MET A 91 43.03 3.99 15.43
N VAL A 92 42.80 2.72 15.09
CA VAL A 92 42.06 2.33 13.89
C VAL A 92 40.87 1.53 14.37
N GLU A 93 39.67 2.02 14.07
CA GLU A 93 38.43 1.32 14.36
C GLU A 93 37.80 0.89 13.04
N TYR A 94 37.39 -0.37 12.98
CA TYR A 94 36.52 -0.84 11.92
C TYR A 94 35.10 -0.61 12.37
N GLY A 95 34.31 0.11 11.57
CA GLY A 95 32.90 0.33 11.85
C GLY A 95 32.20 -1.02 12.00
N ASN A 96 31.81 -1.36 13.22
CA ASN A 96 31.00 -2.53 13.49
C ASN A 96 29.53 -2.11 13.43
N TYR A 97 28.80 -2.61 12.45
CA TYR A 97 27.33 -2.68 12.53
C TYR A 97 26.93 -3.85 13.45
N ASN A 98 27.59 -3.99 14.61
CA ASN A 98 27.33 -5.11 15.50
C ASN A 98 26.07 -4.84 16.32
N GLU A 99 25.01 -5.46 15.81
CA GLU A 99 23.94 -6.15 16.53
C GLU A 99 24.18 -6.32 18.03
N SER A 100 23.21 -5.87 18.83
CA SER A 100 23.07 -6.33 20.21
C SER A 100 22.95 -7.86 20.16
N ALA A 101 23.95 -8.57 20.69
CA ALA A 101 23.81 -10.00 20.97
C ALA A 101 22.53 -10.21 21.79
N SER A 102 21.67 -11.12 21.32
CA SER A 102 20.51 -11.67 22.03
C SER A 102 19.51 -10.65 22.61
N GLY A 103 18.51 -10.27 21.81
CA GLY A 103 17.20 -9.81 22.31
C GLY A 103 17.11 -8.40 22.91
N GLY A 104 18.18 -7.61 22.90
CA GLY A 104 18.13 -6.18 23.29
C GLY A 104 17.85 -5.26 22.08
N PRO A 105 17.22 -4.08 22.28
CA PRO A 105 17.05 -3.11 21.20
C PRO A 105 18.41 -2.67 20.63
N MET A 106 18.42 -2.26 19.36
CA MET A 106 19.61 -1.85 18.59
C MET A 106 20.43 -0.82 19.39
N LYS A 107 21.59 -1.21 19.92
CA LYS A 107 22.36 -0.39 20.87
C LYS A 107 23.43 0.52 20.25
N ASP A 108 23.82 0.32 18.99
CA ASP A 108 24.86 1.14 18.36
C ASP A 108 24.39 1.70 17.01
N THR A 109 24.23 3.03 16.96
CA THR A 109 24.03 3.80 15.73
C THR A 109 25.31 3.82 14.89
N SER A 110 25.23 4.00 13.56
CA SER A 110 26.42 4.16 12.69
C SER A 110 27.37 5.28 13.12
N TYR A 111 26.90 6.22 13.95
CA TYR A 111 27.67 7.32 14.52
C TYR A 111 27.98 7.17 16.02
N SER A 112 27.76 6.00 16.62
CA SER A 112 27.96 5.83 18.07
C SER A 112 29.41 6.05 18.52
N TRP A 113 30.37 5.82 17.61
CA TRP A 113 31.78 6.16 17.78
C TRP A 113 32.04 7.66 18.03
N MET A 114 31.10 8.55 17.70
CA MET A 114 31.20 9.99 17.95
C MET A 114 30.79 10.38 19.38
N CYS A 115 30.16 9.47 20.14
CA CYS A 115 29.41 9.77 21.37
C CYS A 115 30.15 9.42 22.67
N ALA A 116 31.43 9.77 22.79
CA ALA A 116 32.13 9.60 24.05
C ALA A 116 31.54 10.53 25.14
N GLN A 117 31.06 9.97 26.26
CA GLN A 117 30.72 10.73 27.47
C GLN A 117 31.62 10.31 28.64
N ASN A 118 32.18 11.34 29.30
CA ASN A 118 32.92 11.37 30.57
C ASN A 118 34.04 10.32 30.79
N GLU A 119 35.11 10.75 31.45
CA GLU A 119 36.13 9.84 31.96
C GLU A 119 35.49 8.91 33.00
N LEU A 120 35.25 7.66 32.62
CA LEU A 120 34.68 6.64 33.48
C LEU A 120 35.73 5.54 33.69
N GLU A 121 36.07 5.30 34.96
CA GLU A 121 36.81 4.12 35.42
C GLU A 121 35.78 3.05 35.83
N GLY A 122 35.82 1.83 35.29
CA GLY A 122 34.86 0.78 35.65
C GLY A 122 34.86 -0.46 34.73
N ALA A 123 34.23 -1.56 35.20
CA ALA A 123 34.12 -2.88 34.56
C ALA A 123 33.30 -2.91 33.24
N TRP A 124 33.55 -3.91 32.38
CA TRP A 124 33.06 -3.98 30.99
C TRP A 124 31.53 -3.87 30.92
N GLY A 125 30.98 -3.06 30.01
CA GLY A 125 29.59 -3.26 29.54
C GLY A 125 28.65 -2.06 29.45
N SER A 126 29.08 -0.80 29.55
CA SER A 126 28.16 0.34 29.40
C SER A 126 28.72 1.42 28.48
N LYS A 127 28.36 1.36 27.18
CA LYS A 127 28.40 2.54 26.30
C LYS A 127 27.20 3.43 26.67
N PRO A 128 27.39 4.70 27.07
CA PRO A 128 26.28 5.62 27.30
C PRO A 128 25.56 5.94 25.98
N ALA A 129 24.25 6.20 26.05
CA ALA A 129 23.43 6.52 24.90
C ALA A 129 23.81 7.87 24.27
N CYS A 130 23.90 7.91 22.93
CA CYS A 130 24.09 9.12 22.10
C CYS A 130 22.90 10.09 22.19
N SER A 131 22.64 10.71 23.33
CA SER A 131 21.53 11.68 23.47
C SER A 131 21.94 13.13 23.15
N ALA A 132 23.22 13.39 22.88
CA ALA A 132 23.79 14.74 22.96
C ALA A 132 24.57 15.26 21.73
N ILE A 133 24.75 14.48 20.66
CA ILE A 133 25.36 15.02 19.43
C ILE A 133 24.25 15.62 18.58
N SER A 134 23.90 16.87 18.84
CA SER A 134 23.14 17.64 17.87
C SER A 134 24.00 17.81 16.62
N ALA A 135 23.42 17.72 15.42
CA ALA A 135 24.09 18.03 14.14
C ALA A 135 24.72 19.45 14.08
N ASN A 136 24.49 20.27 15.11
CA ASN A 136 25.07 21.60 15.29
C ASN A 136 26.24 21.66 16.29
N SER A 137 26.77 20.52 16.77
CA SER A 137 27.89 20.55 17.71
C SER A 137 29.18 20.95 16.99
N SER A 138 29.80 22.06 17.41
CA SER A 138 31.10 22.53 16.93
C SER A 138 32.27 21.69 17.47
N ALA A 139 31.98 20.74 18.36
CA ALA A 139 32.93 19.84 18.98
C ALA A 139 32.28 18.46 19.16
N PHE A 140 33.05 17.42 18.92
CA PHE A 140 32.75 16.07 19.39
C PHE A 140 34.05 15.41 19.83
N THR A 141 33.91 14.33 20.58
CA THR A 141 35.02 13.65 21.21
C THR A 141 34.96 12.16 20.98
N VAL A 142 36.13 11.54 20.83
CA VAL A 142 36.25 10.09 20.66
C VAL A 142 37.02 9.51 21.83
N ASP A 143 36.67 8.30 22.20
CA ASP A 143 37.31 7.56 23.29
C ASP A 143 38.08 6.37 22.71
N PRO A 144 39.40 6.49 22.52
CA PRO A 144 40.20 5.37 22.08
C PRO A 144 40.32 4.34 23.21
N PHE A 145 39.64 3.21 23.04
CA PHE A 145 39.71 2.09 23.98
C PHE A 145 41.15 1.56 24.04
N LEU A 146 41.87 1.88 25.13
CA LEU A 146 43.27 1.50 25.31
C LEU A 146 43.45 0.72 26.63
N PRO A 147 44.07 -0.47 26.59
CA PRO A 147 44.41 -1.21 27.80
C PRO A 147 45.54 -0.48 28.53
N LEU A 148 45.31 -0.07 29.78
CA LEU A 148 46.25 0.82 30.47
C LEU A 148 47.11 0.12 31.51
N THR A 149 46.67 -0.98 32.13
CA THR A 149 47.51 -1.75 33.08
C THR A 149 46.93 -3.13 33.38
N TYR A 150 47.76 -4.17 33.49
CA TYR A 150 47.35 -5.46 34.07
C TYR A 150 47.34 -5.33 35.60
N ASN A 151 46.20 -5.60 36.24
CA ASN A 151 46.14 -5.61 37.70
C ASN A 151 46.41 -7.03 38.21
N GLU A 152 47.61 -7.25 38.76
CA GLU A 152 48.06 -8.55 39.26
C GLU A 152 47.21 -9.10 40.41
N THR A 153 46.53 -8.24 41.17
CA THR A 153 45.69 -8.68 42.32
C THR A 153 44.31 -9.18 41.92
N THR A 154 43.75 -8.70 40.80
CA THR A 154 42.41 -9.09 40.32
C THR A 154 42.46 -9.98 39.08
N GLY A 155 43.63 -10.17 38.46
CA GLY A 155 43.78 -10.91 37.21
C GLY A 155 43.09 -10.23 36.01
N LEU A 156 42.69 -8.97 36.15
CA LEU A 156 41.93 -8.22 35.16
C LEU A 156 42.78 -7.06 34.61
N TYR A 157 42.68 -6.84 33.30
CA TYR A 157 43.19 -5.61 32.69
C TYR A 157 42.34 -4.43 33.16
N GLY A 158 42.97 -3.39 33.68
CA GLY A 158 42.37 -2.07 33.85
C GLY A 158 42.43 -1.31 32.52
N TRP A 159 41.31 -0.69 32.15
CA TRP A 159 41.23 0.28 31.06
C TRP A 159 40.78 1.62 31.64
N LYS A 160 41.25 2.69 31.02
CA LYS A 160 40.77 4.04 31.33
C LYS A 160 40.37 4.71 30.03
N ARG A 161 39.09 5.05 29.96
CA ARG A 161 38.53 5.87 28.89
C ARG A 161 39.09 7.27 29.03
N ARG A 162 39.68 7.83 27.96
CA ARG A 162 39.90 9.27 27.92
C ARG A 162 39.33 9.85 26.66
N VAL A 163 38.77 11.03 26.83
CA VAL A 163 37.94 11.69 25.85
C VAL A 163 38.83 12.66 25.06
N ILE A 164 39.10 12.34 23.78
CA ILE A 164 39.94 13.15 22.90
C ILE A 164 39.06 14.09 22.06
N PRO A 165 39.29 15.42 22.11
CA PRO A 165 38.60 16.37 21.25
C PRO A 165 39.06 16.29 19.80
N ILE A 166 38.11 16.31 18.86
CA ILE A 166 38.38 16.26 17.42
C ILE A 166 38.30 17.66 16.80
N ASN A 167 39.34 18.03 16.06
CA ASN A 167 39.48 19.34 15.39
C ASN A 167 38.94 19.36 13.96
N GLY A 168 38.64 18.19 13.39
CA GLY A 168 38.13 18.02 12.04
C GLY A 168 38.38 16.60 11.53
N CYS A 169 37.95 16.32 10.30
CA CYS A 169 38.19 15.02 9.69
C CYS A 169 38.51 15.11 8.20
N PHE A 170 39.19 14.09 7.69
CA PHE A 170 39.29 13.81 6.27
C PHE A 170 38.29 12.73 5.91
N SER A 171 37.32 13.08 5.09
CA SER A 171 36.24 12.19 4.70
C SER A 171 36.42 11.75 3.26
N GLN A 172 36.35 10.44 3.05
CA GLN A 172 36.25 9.85 1.72
C GLN A 172 34.83 10.10 1.18
N ARG A 173 34.73 10.76 0.03
CA ARG A 173 33.45 10.88 -0.68
C ARG A 173 33.19 9.63 -1.50
N LEU A 174 31.95 9.13 -1.41
CA LEU A 174 31.47 8.04 -2.24
C LEU A 174 30.36 8.56 -3.15
N ASP A 175 30.39 8.13 -4.41
CA ASP A 175 29.30 8.40 -5.33
C ASP A 175 28.07 7.58 -4.95
N GLU A 176 26.90 8.22 -4.88
CA GLU A 176 25.62 7.54 -4.65
C GLU A 176 25.31 6.61 -5.83
N LYS A 177 25.56 5.30 -5.64
CA LYS A 177 25.23 4.27 -6.63
C LYS A 177 23.75 3.92 -6.52
N CYS A 178 22.91 4.56 -7.33
CA CYS A 178 21.52 4.16 -7.51
C CYS A 178 21.46 2.88 -8.37
N THR A 179 21.31 1.71 -7.74
CA THR A 179 21.17 0.43 -8.44
C THR A 179 19.76 -0.09 -8.32
N VAL A 180 19.14 -0.46 -9.45
CA VAL A 180 17.88 -1.20 -9.45
C VAL A 180 18.20 -2.68 -9.22
N GLU A 181 17.72 -3.22 -8.11
CA GLU A 181 17.79 -4.66 -7.86
C GLU A 181 16.54 -5.36 -8.38
N THR A 182 16.73 -6.28 -9.32
CA THR A 182 15.63 -7.05 -9.91
C THR A 182 15.85 -8.52 -9.63
N SER A 183 14.88 -9.17 -8.99
CA SER A 183 14.82 -10.63 -8.94
C SER A 183 14.25 -11.14 -10.27
N LEU A 184 15.10 -11.72 -11.11
CA LEU A 184 14.69 -12.32 -12.38
C LEU A 184 13.67 -13.45 -12.19
N PHE A 185 13.76 -14.18 -11.06
CA PHE A 185 12.79 -15.21 -10.70
C PHE A 185 11.39 -14.61 -10.49
N LEU A 186 11.27 -13.57 -9.66
CA LEU A 186 10.00 -12.89 -9.43
C LEU A 186 9.44 -12.29 -10.71
N LEU A 187 10.29 -11.67 -11.53
CA LEU A 187 9.89 -11.11 -12.81
C LEU A 187 9.36 -12.21 -13.75
N GLY A 188 10.03 -13.35 -13.85
CA GLY A 188 9.58 -14.49 -14.64
C GLY A 188 8.23 -15.03 -14.19
N VAL A 189 8.02 -15.16 -12.88
CA VAL A 189 6.73 -15.57 -12.29
C VAL A 189 5.63 -14.57 -12.66
N ILE A 190 5.86 -13.26 -12.48
CA ILE A 190 4.89 -12.21 -12.82
C ILE A 190 4.53 -12.27 -14.31
N ILE A 191 5.52 -12.38 -15.19
CA ILE A 191 5.30 -12.50 -16.64
C ILE A 191 4.46 -13.73 -16.97
N ALA A 192 4.72 -14.88 -16.35
CA ALA A 192 3.94 -16.11 -16.55
C ALA A 192 2.46 -15.92 -16.15
N PHE A 193 2.20 -15.32 -14.97
CA PHE A 193 0.83 -15.05 -14.52
C PHE A 193 0.10 -14.03 -15.39
N ILE A 194 0.77 -12.95 -15.79
CA ILE A 194 0.18 -11.95 -16.71
C ILE A 194 -0.10 -12.58 -18.07
N SER A 195 0.80 -13.43 -18.59
CA SER A 195 0.61 -14.12 -19.86
C SER A 195 -0.56 -15.10 -19.79
N CYS A 196 -0.65 -15.89 -18.72
CA CYS A 196 -1.80 -16.77 -18.48
C CYS A 196 -3.11 -15.98 -18.43
N LYS A 197 -3.15 -14.87 -17.68
CA LYS A 197 -4.32 -13.97 -17.63
C LYS A 197 -4.69 -13.42 -19.01
N ALA A 198 -3.71 -13.00 -19.81
CA ALA A 198 -3.93 -12.50 -21.16
C ALA A 198 -4.48 -13.60 -22.07
N LEU A 199 -3.94 -14.82 -22.00
CA LEU A 199 -4.43 -15.98 -22.74
C LEU A 199 -5.86 -16.35 -22.34
N CYS A 200 -6.19 -16.33 -21.04
CA CYS A 200 -7.55 -16.55 -20.57
C CYS A 200 -8.50 -15.47 -21.07
N MET A 201 -8.11 -14.19 -21.04
CA MET A 201 -8.92 -13.09 -21.59
C MET A 201 -9.13 -13.26 -23.09
N PHE A 202 -8.09 -13.59 -23.84
CA PHE A 202 -8.18 -13.86 -25.28
C PHE A 202 -9.10 -15.04 -25.58
N TRP A 203 -8.97 -16.12 -24.82
CA TRP A 203 -9.83 -17.30 -24.94
C TRP A 203 -11.30 -16.99 -24.66
N ILE A 204 -11.59 -16.22 -23.60
CA ILE A 204 -12.95 -15.75 -23.29
C ILE A 204 -13.48 -14.89 -24.44
N LEU A 205 -12.71 -13.92 -24.94
CA LEU A 205 -13.14 -13.06 -26.05
C LEU A 205 -13.43 -13.84 -27.34
N TRP A 206 -12.73 -14.95 -27.58
CA TRP A 206 -12.97 -15.77 -28.77
C TRP A 206 -14.15 -16.76 -28.59
N ARG A 207 -14.36 -17.25 -27.36
CA ARG A 207 -15.39 -18.26 -27.06
C ARG A 207 -16.76 -17.66 -26.70
N LEU A 208 -16.81 -16.56 -25.95
CA LEU A 208 -18.08 -15.92 -25.59
C LEU A 208 -18.61 -15.13 -26.80
N LYS A 209 -19.54 -15.76 -27.53
CA LYS A 209 -20.34 -15.11 -28.59
C LYS A 209 -21.75 -14.74 -28.12
N GLU A 210 -22.11 -15.09 -26.90
CA GLU A 210 -23.42 -14.83 -26.31
C GLU A 210 -23.48 -13.43 -25.70
N TYR A 211 -24.67 -12.84 -25.69
CA TYR A 211 -24.94 -11.55 -25.07
C TYR A 211 -25.12 -11.72 -23.55
N PRO A 212 -24.21 -11.19 -22.71
CA PRO A 212 -24.34 -11.30 -21.27
C PRO A 212 -25.45 -10.38 -20.74
N LEU A 213 -26.22 -10.89 -19.77
CA LEU A 213 -27.16 -10.12 -18.94
C LEU A 213 -26.38 -9.32 -17.87
N ALA A 214 -25.60 -8.34 -18.31
CA ALA A 214 -24.60 -7.65 -17.47
C ALA A 214 -25.14 -6.40 -16.77
N VAL A 215 -26.20 -5.78 -17.30
CA VAL A 215 -26.91 -4.65 -16.69
C VAL A 215 -28.41 -4.90 -16.60
N VAL A 216 -29.11 -4.16 -15.72
CA VAL A 216 -30.55 -4.34 -15.51
C VAL A 216 -31.37 -4.12 -16.78
N GLY A 217 -30.95 -3.23 -17.67
CA GLY A 217 -31.62 -3.08 -18.95
C GLY A 217 -31.53 -4.32 -19.84
N ASP A 218 -30.44 -5.11 -19.76
CA ASP A 218 -30.34 -6.38 -20.50
C ASP A 218 -31.41 -7.35 -20.00
N ALA A 219 -31.60 -7.41 -18.68
CA ALA A 219 -32.60 -8.26 -18.06
C ALA A 219 -34.03 -7.80 -18.40
N ILE A 220 -34.33 -6.50 -18.33
CA ILE A 220 -35.64 -5.96 -18.73
C ILE A 220 -35.91 -6.26 -20.20
N ALA A 221 -34.93 -6.03 -21.08
CA ALA A 221 -35.09 -6.29 -22.51
C ALA A 221 -35.39 -7.76 -22.78
N SER A 222 -34.64 -8.68 -22.16
CA SER A 222 -34.84 -10.12 -22.31
C SER A 222 -36.20 -10.57 -21.78
N PHE A 223 -36.62 -10.12 -20.60
CA PHE A 223 -37.91 -10.53 -20.01
C PHE A 223 -39.13 -9.89 -20.66
N MET A 224 -38.99 -8.75 -21.34
CA MET A 224 -40.09 -8.19 -22.13
C MET A 224 -40.19 -8.83 -23.52
N GLU A 225 -39.08 -9.29 -24.09
CA GLU A 225 -39.09 -10.06 -25.33
C GLU A 225 -39.70 -11.46 -25.10
N GLU A 226 -39.31 -12.10 -24.00
CA GLU A 226 -39.82 -13.40 -23.56
C GLU A 226 -40.14 -13.38 -22.05
N SER A 227 -41.42 -13.19 -21.73
CA SER A 227 -41.92 -13.12 -20.35
C SER A 227 -41.90 -14.49 -19.66
N ASP A 228 -41.42 -14.54 -18.41
CA ASP A 228 -41.35 -15.78 -17.63
C ASP A 228 -42.68 -16.11 -16.94
N GLU A 229 -43.35 -17.17 -17.39
CA GLU A 229 -44.62 -17.66 -16.83
C GLU A 229 -44.56 -17.93 -15.32
N ASN A 230 -43.39 -18.27 -14.75
CA ASN A 230 -43.26 -18.55 -13.32
C ASN A 230 -43.45 -17.32 -12.42
N THR A 231 -43.29 -16.12 -12.99
CA THR A 231 -43.37 -14.83 -12.26
C THR A 231 -44.68 -14.08 -12.52
N LYS A 232 -45.58 -14.68 -13.32
CA LYS A 232 -46.89 -14.13 -13.64
C LYS A 232 -47.76 -13.98 -12.39
N GLY A 233 -48.50 -12.87 -12.31
CA GLY A 233 -49.36 -12.60 -11.15
C GLY A 233 -48.61 -12.11 -9.91
N ALA A 234 -47.35 -11.68 -10.06
CA ALA A 234 -46.53 -11.15 -8.97
C ALA A 234 -45.88 -9.81 -9.35
N CYS A 235 -46.57 -8.93 -10.07
CA CYS A 235 -45.97 -7.72 -10.68
C CYS A 235 -45.33 -6.71 -9.69
N LEU A 236 -45.74 -6.73 -8.42
CA LEU A 236 -45.11 -5.95 -7.34
C LEU A 236 -44.08 -6.74 -6.51
N GLY A 237 -43.76 -7.95 -6.94
CA GLY A 237 -42.89 -8.89 -6.27
C GLY A 237 -41.51 -8.31 -5.99
N THR A 238 -41.02 -8.51 -4.77
CA THR A 238 -39.68 -8.09 -4.36
C THR A 238 -38.77 -9.31 -4.25
N ALA A 239 -37.46 -9.08 -4.20
CA ALA A 239 -36.51 -10.15 -3.88
C ALA A 239 -36.84 -10.86 -2.56
N TYR A 240 -37.50 -10.20 -1.61
CA TYR A 240 -37.95 -10.85 -0.37
C TYR A 240 -39.08 -11.84 -0.63
N THR A 241 -40.09 -11.42 -1.41
CA THR A 241 -41.26 -12.24 -1.79
C THR A 241 -40.82 -13.58 -2.40
N PHE A 242 -39.93 -13.55 -3.40
CA PHE A 242 -39.48 -14.75 -4.10
C PHE A 242 -38.56 -15.66 -3.26
N ASN A 243 -37.86 -15.11 -2.26
CA ASN A 243 -36.95 -15.91 -1.43
C ASN A 243 -37.63 -16.55 -0.21
N HIS A 244 -38.73 -15.97 0.29
CA HIS A 244 -39.33 -16.38 1.57
C HIS A 244 -40.74 -16.96 1.45
N ASN A 245 -41.46 -16.69 0.36
CA ASN A 245 -42.81 -17.21 0.18
C ASN A 245 -42.77 -18.43 -0.73
N LYS A 246 -43.39 -19.55 -0.32
CA LYS A 246 -43.53 -20.73 -1.20
C LYS A 246 -44.53 -20.49 -2.34
N PHE A 247 -45.47 -19.58 -2.15
CA PHE A 247 -46.47 -19.18 -3.14
C PHE A 247 -46.37 -17.67 -3.36
N TRP A 248 -45.69 -17.27 -4.44
CA TRP A 248 -45.50 -15.85 -4.80
C TRP A 248 -46.52 -15.35 -5.83
N GLN A 249 -47.23 -16.24 -6.52
CA GLN A 249 -48.32 -15.93 -7.45
C GLN A 249 -49.56 -15.49 -6.64
N ARG A 250 -49.57 -14.24 -6.21
CA ARG A 250 -50.67 -13.65 -5.44
C ARG A 250 -50.72 -12.15 -5.67
N THR A 251 -51.91 -11.57 -5.49
CA THR A 251 -52.07 -10.13 -5.44
C THR A 251 -51.24 -9.54 -4.30
N LEU A 252 -50.61 -8.41 -4.58
CA LEU A 252 -49.87 -7.64 -3.60
C LEU A 252 -50.48 -6.25 -3.52
N GLU A 253 -50.70 -5.79 -2.29
CA GLU A 253 -51.12 -4.42 -2.02
C GLU A 253 -49.95 -3.46 -2.28
N TRP A 254 -50.19 -2.41 -3.06
CA TRP A 254 -49.20 -1.37 -3.27
C TRP A 254 -49.04 -0.49 -2.03
N SER A 255 -47.78 -0.28 -1.61
CA SER A 255 -47.46 0.69 -0.56
C SER A 255 -46.23 1.55 -0.89
N SER A 256 -46.43 2.87 -0.84
CA SER A 256 -45.42 3.89 -1.09
C SER A 256 -44.53 4.10 0.14
N LYS A 257 -43.69 3.10 0.44
CA LYS A 257 -42.69 3.21 1.51
C LYS A 257 -41.35 3.75 0.98
N PRO A 258 -40.79 4.83 1.59
CA PRO A 258 -39.48 5.33 1.21
C PRO A 258 -38.39 4.35 1.58
N ASN A 259 -37.70 3.83 0.56
CA ASN A 259 -36.56 2.95 0.74
C ASN A 259 -35.23 3.72 0.70
N ARG A 260 -34.31 3.31 1.57
CA ARG A 260 -32.93 3.81 1.56
C ARG A 260 -32.10 3.07 0.51
N TRP A 261 -30.99 3.66 0.07
CA TRP A 261 -30.10 3.04 -0.90
C TRP A 261 -29.53 1.72 -0.37
N SER A 262 -29.26 1.64 0.93
CA SER A 262 -28.81 0.40 1.58
C SER A 262 -29.83 -0.74 1.49
N HIS A 263 -31.13 -0.47 1.36
CA HIS A 263 -32.15 -1.54 1.24
C HIS A 263 -32.00 -2.35 -0.06
N ASN A 264 -31.42 -1.76 -1.12
CA ASN A 264 -31.21 -2.48 -2.37
C ASN A 264 -30.03 -3.47 -2.28
N VAL A 265 -29.13 -3.29 -1.31
CA VAL A 265 -27.92 -4.09 -1.11
C VAL A 265 -28.23 -5.31 -0.25
N SER A 266 -27.66 -6.48 -0.54
CA SER A 266 -27.81 -7.67 0.30
C SER A 266 -27.20 -7.47 1.69
N GLY A 267 -27.83 -8.04 2.73
CA GLY A 267 -27.29 -7.94 4.10
C GLY A 267 -25.89 -8.53 4.19
N GLY A 268 -25.66 -9.67 3.54
CA GLY A 268 -24.33 -10.28 3.43
C GLY A 268 -23.33 -9.40 2.69
N GLN A 269 -23.68 -8.79 1.56
CA GLN A 269 -22.81 -7.84 0.85
C GLN A 269 -22.42 -6.66 1.72
N TRP A 270 -23.41 -6.08 2.42
CA TRP A 270 -23.20 -4.93 3.29
C TRP A 270 -22.30 -5.29 4.48
N ILE A 271 -22.61 -6.38 5.18
CA ILE A 271 -21.82 -6.86 6.32
C ILE A 271 -20.39 -7.20 5.90
N THR A 272 -20.20 -7.98 4.82
CA THR A 272 -18.87 -8.34 4.33
C THR A 272 -18.06 -7.10 3.96
N CYS A 273 -18.64 -6.14 3.23
CA CYS A 273 -17.93 -4.92 2.86
C CYS A 273 -17.51 -4.11 4.09
N ILE A 274 -18.43 -3.89 5.04
CA ILE A 274 -18.15 -3.08 6.23
C ILE A 274 -17.13 -3.79 7.14
N LEU A 275 -17.26 -5.10 7.34
CA LEU A 275 -16.31 -5.87 8.14
C LEU A 275 -14.90 -5.86 7.55
N LEU A 276 -14.76 -6.05 6.23
CA LEU A 276 -13.44 -6.01 5.57
C LEU A 276 -12.81 -4.61 5.67
N CYS A 277 -13.59 -3.54 5.49
CA CYS A 277 -13.11 -2.18 5.66
C CYS A 277 -12.67 -1.88 7.10
N ILE A 278 -13.48 -2.27 8.10
CA ILE A 278 -13.15 -2.06 9.51
C ILE A 278 -11.90 -2.86 9.89
N LEU A 279 -11.81 -4.12 9.48
CA LEU A 279 -10.64 -4.96 9.77
C LEU A 279 -9.35 -4.35 9.20
N ALA A 280 -9.38 -3.90 7.94
CA ALA A 280 -8.22 -3.26 7.32
C ALA A 280 -7.84 -1.93 8.00
N LEU A 281 -8.82 -1.11 8.39
CA LEU A 281 -8.57 0.11 9.15
C LEU A 281 -7.99 -0.19 10.54
N SER A 282 -8.51 -1.19 11.24
CA SER A 282 -7.99 -1.61 12.55
C SER A 282 -6.54 -2.08 12.45
N ILE A 283 -6.18 -2.85 11.40
CA ILE A 283 -4.79 -3.25 11.15
C ILE A 283 -3.92 -2.03 10.86
N ALA A 284 -4.38 -1.09 10.05
CA ALA A 284 -3.62 0.13 9.75
C ALA A 284 -3.41 1.01 11.00
N ILE A 285 -4.44 1.17 11.84
CA ILE A 285 -4.36 1.90 13.10
C ILE A 285 -3.42 1.20 14.07
N TYR A 286 -3.49 -0.13 14.19
CA TYR A 286 -2.57 -0.90 15.02
C TYR A 286 -1.11 -0.67 14.59
N LEU A 287 -0.82 -0.81 13.29
CA LEU A 287 0.53 -0.56 12.76
C LEU A 287 0.99 0.89 12.99
N PHE A 288 0.08 1.86 12.90
CA PHE A 288 0.37 3.25 13.20
C PHE A 288 0.66 3.49 14.69
N VAL A 289 -0.06 2.82 15.59
CA VAL A 289 0.16 2.93 17.05
C VAL A 289 1.48 2.28 17.44
N GLU A 290 1.78 1.08 16.94
CA GLU A 290 3.08 0.43 17.17
C GLU A 290 4.23 1.33 16.67
N ALA A 291 4.06 1.93 15.49
CA ALA A 291 5.02 2.89 14.94
C ALA A 291 5.24 4.14 15.84
N LEU A 292 4.18 4.59 16.52
CA LEU A 292 4.26 5.71 17.46
C LEU A 292 4.89 5.29 18.80
N ILE A 293 4.59 4.10 19.29
CA ILE A 293 5.16 3.56 20.53
C ILE A 293 6.67 3.37 20.35
N ASP A 294 7.11 2.73 19.26
CA ASP A 294 8.52 2.54 18.93
C ASP A 294 9.28 3.88 18.84
N PHE A 295 8.59 4.93 18.40
CA PHE A 295 9.12 6.29 18.37
C PHE A 295 9.18 6.94 19.77
N TYR A 296 8.16 6.76 20.60
CA TYR A 296 8.03 7.44 21.90
C TYR A 296 8.79 6.76 23.04
N ASP A 297 8.76 5.42 23.11
CA ASP A 297 9.35 4.64 24.20
C ASP A 297 10.88 4.72 24.22
N GLY A 298 11.51 5.26 23.17
CA GLY A 298 12.95 5.50 23.16
C GLY A 298 13.78 4.25 23.45
N THR A 299 13.20 3.06 23.26
CA THR A 299 13.88 1.77 23.40
C THR A 299 14.91 1.60 22.30
N SER A 300 14.73 2.27 21.16
CA SER A 300 15.82 2.66 20.31
C SER A 300 16.33 4.03 20.78
N THR A 301 17.64 4.14 21.03
CA THR A 301 18.43 5.20 21.66
C THR A 301 18.28 6.65 21.13
N PHE A 302 17.20 6.97 20.42
CA PHE A 302 16.93 8.18 19.66
C PHE A 302 16.12 9.23 20.45
N LYS A 303 16.69 9.78 21.53
CA LYS A 303 16.24 11.07 22.05
C LYS A 303 16.98 12.19 21.32
N ALA A 304 16.40 12.71 20.24
CA ALA A 304 16.45 14.14 19.85
C ALA A 304 15.97 14.35 18.40
N SER A 305 14.68 14.60 18.21
CA SER A 305 14.21 15.80 17.51
C SER A 305 12.69 15.93 17.67
N PRO A 306 12.14 17.15 17.79
CA PRO A 306 10.70 17.36 17.68
C PRO A 306 10.25 16.86 16.31
N ILE A 307 8.99 16.41 16.22
CA ILE A 307 8.32 15.96 14.99
C ILE A 307 8.47 17.04 13.90
N LYS A 308 9.59 17.03 13.17
CA LYS A 308 9.57 17.42 11.78
C LYS A 308 8.93 16.21 11.14
N ILE A 309 7.64 16.33 10.81
CA ILE A 309 6.93 15.38 9.96
C ILE A 309 7.85 15.19 8.76
N SER A 310 8.65 14.13 8.78
CA SER A 310 9.63 13.92 7.74
C SER A 310 8.81 13.70 6.46
N GLY A 311 9.28 14.23 5.34
CA GLY A 311 8.58 14.03 4.07
C GLY A 311 8.33 12.55 3.79
N PHE A 312 7.40 12.29 2.87
CA PHE A 312 7.20 10.94 2.31
C PHE A 312 8.58 10.30 2.03
N HIS A 313 8.78 9.05 2.48
CA HIS A 313 10.02 8.25 2.33
C HIS A 313 11.28 8.62 3.13
N THR A 314 11.22 9.41 4.20
CA THR A 314 12.43 9.60 5.01
C THR A 314 12.74 8.32 5.80
N LEU A 315 13.88 7.68 5.50
CA LEU A 315 14.33 6.47 6.18
C LEU A 315 14.86 6.81 7.58
N HIS A 316 14.24 6.26 8.61
CA HIS A 316 14.77 6.28 9.97
C HIS A 316 14.83 4.85 10.50
N PRO A 317 15.87 4.43 11.23
CA PRO A 317 15.96 3.07 11.76
C PRO A 317 14.80 2.68 12.67
N SER A 318 14.22 3.66 13.40
CA SER A 318 13.04 3.42 14.24
C SER A 318 11.79 3.03 13.43
N PHE A 319 11.79 3.29 12.11
CA PHE A 319 10.68 2.97 11.22
C PHE A 319 10.92 1.72 10.37
N MET A 320 11.85 0.85 10.81
CA MET A 320 12.16 -0.41 10.14
C MET A 320 11.65 -1.60 10.98
N LEU A 321 10.99 -2.56 10.31
CA LEU A 321 10.50 -3.82 10.87
C LEU A 321 11.64 -4.83 11.04
N LEU A 322 12.69 -4.40 11.74
CA LEU A 322 13.89 -5.20 11.97
C LEU A 322 13.56 -6.51 12.68
N ASN A 323 12.50 -6.58 13.50
CA ASN A 323 12.16 -7.79 14.27
C ASN A 323 11.35 -8.84 13.49
N VAL A 324 10.86 -8.55 12.27
CA VAL A 324 9.96 -9.45 11.52
C VAL A 324 10.71 -10.22 10.43
N ILE A 325 11.66 -9.58 9.76
CA ILE A 325 12.48 -10.18 8.70
C ILE A 325 13.94 -9.88 9.00
N LYS A 326 14.59 -10.76 9.78
CA LYS A 326 16.04 -10.75 9.98
C LYS A 326 16.64 -11.88 9.17
N SER A 327 17.34 -11.53 8.11
CA SER A 327 18.29 -12.44 7.48
C SER A 327 19.52 -11.64 7.13
N THR A 328 20.55 -11.79 7.95
CA THR A 328 21.93 -11.48 7.60
C THR A 328 22.34 -12.39 6.44
N GLY A 329 23.06 -11.87 5.45
CA GLY A 329 23.44 -12.66 4.27
C GLY A 329 22.92 -12.08 2.95
N ASN A 330 23.71 -12.26 1.89
CA ASN A 330 23.37 -11.92 0.50
C ASN A 330 22.35 -12.89 -0.14
N SER A 331 21.29 -13.24 0.60
CA SER A 331 20.41 -14.33 0.23
C SER A 331 19.12 -13.80 -0.36
N THR A 332 18.91 -14.09 -1.63
CA THR A 332 17.62 -14.02 -2.34
C THR A 332 16.44 -14.60 -1.54
N SER A 333 16.70 -15.43 -0.52
CA SER A 333 15.73 -15.98 0.42
C SER A 333 15.03 -14.95 1.31
N SER A 334 15.63 -13.80 1.60
CA SER A 334 15.03 -12.77 2.48
C SER A 334 14.29 -11.66 1.72
N LEU A 335 14.62 -11.47 0.44
CA LEU A 335 13.94 -10.52 -0.43
C LEU A 335 12.50 -10.94 -0.72
N LEU A 336 12.28 -12.23 -1.03
CA LEU A 336 10.95 -12.76 -1.33
C LEU A 336 9.93 -12.53 -0.20
N PRO A 337 10.19 -12.93 1.06
CA PRO A 337 9.25 -12.69 2.15
C PRO A 337 9.02 -11.20 2.43
N ALA A 338 10.04 -10.34 2.29
CA ALA A 338 9.87 -8.89 2.45
C ALA A 338 8.97 -8.29 1.36
N VAL A 339 9.17 -8.68 0.11
CA VAL A 339 8.31 -8.27 -1.01
C VAL A 339 6.88 -8.78 -0.82
N LEU A 340 6.69 -10.03 -0.41
CA LEU A 340 5.33 -10.56 -0.17
C LEU A 340 4.64 -9.85 0.99
N LEU A 341 5.34 -9.62 2.11
CA LEU A 341 4.79 -8.95 3.28
C LEU A 341 4.35 -7.51 2.99
N THR A 342 5.21 -6.74 2.31
CA THR A 342 4.90 -5.35 1.93
C THR A 342 3.76 -5.23 0.92
N ASN A 343 3.51 -6.27 0.11
CA ASN A 343 2.43 -6.29 -0.88
C ASN A 343 1.13 -6.94 -0.36
N LEU A 344 1.13 -7.60 0.81
CA LEU A 344 -0.07 -8.20 1.38
C LEU A 344 -1.21 -7.17 1.60
N PRO A 345 -0.96 -5.93 2.08
CA PRO A 345 -2.00 -4.92 2.19
C PRO A 345 -2.64 -4.55 0.83
N GLN A 346 -1.85 -4.54 -0.25
CA GLN A 346 -2.34 -4.28 -1.61
C GLN A 346 -3.35 -5.37 -2.05
N LEU A 347 -3.08 -6.62 -1.68
CA LEU A 347 -3.98 -7.74 -1.94
C LEU A 347 -5.28 -7.60 -1.14
N ILE A 348 -5.20 -7.24 0.15
CA ILE A 348 -6.36 -7.02 1.02
C ILE A 348 -7.28 -5.94 0.44
N VAL A 349 -6.72 -4.79 0.03
CA VAL A 349 -7.50 -3.72 -0.59
C VAL A 349 -8.14 -4.14 -1.91
N SER A 350 -7.49 -5.03 -2.68
CA SER A 350 -8.07 -5.58 -3.91
C SER A 350 -9.35 -6.39 -3.63
N PHE A 351 -9.39 -7.17 -2.53
CA PHE A 351 -10.60 -7.86 -2.10
C PHE A 351 -11.67 -6.91 -1.57
N ILE A 352 -11.27 -5.90 -0.80
CA ILE A 352 -12.18 -4.83 -0.34
C ILE A 352 -12.84 -4.17 -1.54
N TYR A 353 -12.07 -3.81 -2.56
CA TYR A 353 -12.56 -3.19 -3.79
C TYR A 353 -13.70 -3.99 -4.44
N VAL A 354 -13.60 -5.32 -4.54
CA VAL A 354 -14.66 -6.16 -5.12
C VAL A 354 -15.96 -6.03 -4.32
N SER A 355 -15.88 -6.16 -3.00
CA SER A 355 -17.07 -6.02 -2.13
C SER A 355 -17.63 -4.60 -2.15
N TYR A 356 -16.76 -3.59 -2.14
CA TYR A 356 -17.11 -2.16 -2.16
C TYR A 356 -17.83 -1.80 -3.47
N ASN A 357 -17.30 -2.26 -4.61
CA ASN A 357 -17.96 -2.07 -5.90
C ASN A 357 -19.29 -2.81 -6.01
N SER A 358 -19.41 -4.00 -5.41
CA SER A 358 -20.68 -4.74 -5.38
C SER A 358 -21.78 -3.95 -4.65
N VAL A 359 -21.44 -3.34 -3.51
CA VAL A 359 -22.34 -2.46 -2.75
C VAL A 359 -22.74 -1.23 -3.57
N TRP A 360 -21.77 -0.50 -4.15
CA TRP A 360 -22.05 0.68 -4.98
C TRP A 360 -22.87 0.36 -6.23
N THR A 361 -22.54 -0.73 -6.93
CA THR A 361 -23.29 -1.17 -8.11
C THR A 361 -24.73 -1.48 -7.74
N SER A 362 -24.95 -2.18 -6.63
CA SER A 362 -26.30 -2.49 -6.14
C SER A 362 -27.09 -1.23 -5.79
N MET A 363 -26.49 -0.26 -5.08
CA MET A 363 -27.18 1.00 -4.76
C MET A 363 -27.58 1.80 -6.01
N LEU A 364 -26.67 1.89 -6.99
CA LEU A 364 -26.89 2.66 -8.22
C LEU A 364 -27.85 1.98 -9.18
N MET A 365 -27.87 0.65 -9.18
CA MET A 365 -28.85 -0.12 -9.92
C MET A 365 -30.27 0.10 -9.39
N GLY A 366 -30.47 0.15 -8.07
CA GLY A 366 -31.76 0.54 -7.49
C GLY A 366 -32.17 1.98 -7.84
N LEU A 367 -31.19 2.87 -8.01
CA LEU A 367 -31.43 4.25 -8.46
C LEU A 367 -31.88 4.31 -9.92
N GLU A 368 -31.31 3.49 -10.79
CA GLU A 368 -31.75 3.38 -12.19
C GLU A 368 -33.14 2.75 -12.28
N TRP A 369 -33.39 1.67 -11.53
CA TRP A 369 -34.68 1.00 -11.45
C TRP A 369 -35.80 1.95 -11.00
N SER A 370 -35.63 2.64 -9.87
CA SER A 370 -36.65 3.56 -9.33
C SER A 370 -36.97 4.78 -10.22
N GLN A 371 -36.12 5.13 -11.19
CA GLN A 371 -36.38 6.24 -12.09
C GLN A 371 -37.45 5.92 -13.13
N TYR A 372 -37.61 4.64 -13.50
CA TYR A 372 -38.60 4.22 -14.50
C TYR A 372 -40.04 4.40 -14.04
N ALA A 373 -40.30 4.56 -12.75
CA ALA A 373 -41.64 4.88 -12.26
C ALA A 373 -42.11 6.29 -12.72
N TYR A 374 -41.18 7.24 -12.81
CA TYR A 374 -41.52 8.66 -13.03
C TYR A 374 -41.13 9.19 -14.41
N ILE A 375 -40.10 8.61 -15.01
CA ILE A 375 -39.51 9.16 -16.23
C ILE A 375 -39.50 8.06 -17.28
N ARG A 376 -40.17 8.33 -18.40
CA ARG A 376 -40.08 7.50 -19.59
C ARG A 376 -38.67 7.56 -20.18
N ARG A 377 -37.99 6.41 -20.27
CA ARG A 377 -36.59 6.32 -20.73
C ARG A 377 -36.35 5.04 -21.51
N THR A 378 -35.41 5.12 -22.45
CA THR A 378 -34.89 3.96 -23.19
C THR A 378 -33.99 3.12 -22.29
N LEU A 379 -34.03 1.80 -22.46
CA LEU A 379 -33.18 0.87 -21.71
C LEU A 379 -31.69 1.13 -21.96
N ARG A 380 -30.89 0.97 -20.90
CA ARG A 380 -29.43 0.94 -20.96
C ARG A 380 -28.98 -0.52 -21.01
N VAL A 381 -28.46 -0.94 -22.14
CA VAL A 381 -28.12 -2.34 -22.45
C VAL A 381 -26.66 -2.46 -22.88
N SER A 382 -26.10 -3.65 -22.77
CA SER A 382 -24.73 -3.97 -23.18
C SER A 382 -24.56 -3.86 -24.70
N TYR A 383 -25.56 -4.32 -25.46
CA TYR A 383 -25.58 -4.29 -26.92
C TYR A 383 -26.84 -3.57 -27.40
N PRO A 384 -26.76 -2.26 -27.71
CA PRO A 384 -27.95 -1.48 -28.03
C PRO A 384 -28.46 -1.78 -29.43
N SER A 385 -29.79 -1.87 -29.54
CA SER A 385 -30.53 -1.89 -30.79
C SER A 385 -31.51 -0.72 -30.85
N ALA A 386 -31.71 -0.15 -32.03
CA ALA A 386 -32.62 0.98 -32.29
C ALA A 386 -32.39 2.18 -31.34
N THR A 387 -33.36 2.52 -30.48
CA THR A 387 -33.27 3.72 -29.60
C THR A 387 -32.64 3.44 -28.24
N GLN A 388 -32.26 2.19 -27.95
CA GLN A 388 -31.60 1.82 -26.71
C GLN A 388 -30.23 2.49 -26.57
N ARG A 389 -29.79 2.69 -25.31
CA ARG A 389 -28.50 3.31 -25.02
C ARG A 389 -27.51 2.23 -24.66
N SER A 390 -26.30 2.33 -25.22
CA SER A 390 -25.19 1.49 -24.77
C SER A 390 -24.88 1.79 -23.30
N SER A 391 -24.61 0.75 -22.52
CA SER A 391 -24.06 0.91 -21.18
C SER A 391 -22.67 1.54 -21.24
N TYR A 392 -22.27 2.19 -20.15
CA TYR A 392 -20.90 2.67 -20.02
C TYR A 392 -19.95 1.47 -19.99
N ARG A 393 -18.71 1.65 -20.48
CA ARG A 393 -17.66 0.60 -20.38
C ARG A 393 -17.38 0.16 -18.92
N LEU A 394 -17.85 0.95 -17.94
CA LEU A 394 -17.94 0.60 -16.53
C LEU A 394 -19.42 0.46 -16.14
N GLN A 395 -19.84 -0.61 -15.45
CA GLN A 395 -21.25 -0.84 -15.08
C GLN A 395 -21.92 0.35 -14.34
N ILE A 396 -21.10 1.17 -13.67
CA ILE A 396 -21.47 2.36 -12.90
C ILE A 396 -21.36 3.65 -13.75
N PRO A 397 -22.31 4.61 -13.67
CA PRO A 397 -22.19 5.92 -14.32
C PRO A 397 -20.92 6.68 -13.94
N TYR A 398 -20.25 7.31 -14.91
CA TYR A 398 -18.95 7.98 -14.72
C TYR A 398 -18.91 8.99 -13.57
N ARG A 399 -20.02 9.69 -13.29
CA ARG A 399 -20.14 10.62 -12.14
C ARG A 399 -19.87 9.98 -10.77
N TYR A 400 -20.06 8.67 -10.64
CA TYR A 400 -19.73 7.90 -9.45
C TYR A 400 -18.52 7.00 -9.70
N GLY A 401 -18.42 6.39 -10.89
CA GLY A 401 -17.33 5.47 -11.23
C GLY A 401 -15.95 6.13 -11.20
N VAL A 402 -15.80 7.34 -11.76
CA VAL A 402 -14.50 8.03 -11.81
C VAL A 402 -14.00 8.42 -10.40
N PRO A 403 -14.80 9.08 -9.54
CA PRO A 403 -14.39 9.34 -8.16
C PRO A 403 -14.03 8.08 -7.39
N LEU A 404 -14.76 6.97 -7.58
CA LEU A 404 -14.46 5.70 -6.94
C LEU A 404 -13.14 5.08 -7.43
N MET A 405 -12.86 5.15 -8.73
CA MET A 405 -11.58 4.70 -9.28
C MET A 405 -10.41 5.54 -8.76
N ILE A 406 -10.57 6.87 -8.68
CA ILE A 406 -9.57 7.76 -8.10
C ILE A 406 -9.34 7.40 -6.64
N LEU A 407 -10.42 7.25 -5.85
CA LEU A 407 -10.33 6.88 -4.43
C LEU A 407 -9.55 5.59 -4.21
N ILE A 408 -9.91 4.51 -4.93
CA ILE A 408 -9.25 3.22 -4.78
C ILE A 408 -7.81 3.27 -5.31
N GLY A 409 -7.56 3.95 -6.43
CA GLY A 409 -6.21 4.18 -6.94
C GLY A 409 -5.33 4.95 -5.95
N SER A 410 -5.86 5.98 -5.31
CA SER A 410 -5.17 6.75 -4.28
C SER A 410 -4.89 5.90 -3.04
N ILE A 411 -5.81 5.04 -2.60
CA ILE A 411 -5.55 4.12 -1.47
C ILE A 411 -4.42 3.14 -1.81
N HIS A 412 -4.45 2.53 -3.00
CA HIS A 412 -3.35 1.65 -3.45
C HIS A 412 -2.00 2.38 -3.48
N MET A 413 -1.97 3.62 -3.99
CA MET A 413 -0.77 4.45 -4.01
C MET A 413 -0.28 4.79 -2.59
N LEU A 414 -1.18 5.22 -1.70
CA LEU A 414 -0.81 5.56 -0.33
C LEU A 414 -0.30 4.35 0.46
N ILE A 415 -0.81 3.16 0.18
CA ILE A 415 -0.33 1.91 0.80
C ILE A 415 1.11 1.60 0.38
N SER A 416 1.49 1.80 -0.89
CA SER A 416 2.88 1.57 -1.33
C SER A 416 3.86 2.54 -0.68
N GLU A 417 3.39 3.74 -0.33
CA GLU A 417 4.16 4.74 0.43
C GLU A 417 4.19 4.44 1.94
N SER A 418 3.20 3.68 2.43
CA SER A 418 3.04 3.37 3.85
C SER A 418 3.94 2.24 4.31
N ILE A 419 4.12 1.19 3.49
CA ILE A 419 4.97 0.04 3.80
C ILE A 419 5.75 -0.34 2.54
N PHE A 420 7.07 -0.32 2.62
CA PHE A 420 7.95 -0.53 1.47
C PHE A 420 9.18 -1.38 1.85
N VAL A 421 9.78 -2.04 0.87
CA VAL A 421 10.98 -2.85 1.09
C VAL A 421 12.20 -1.92 1.20
N VAL A 422 13.07 -2.19 2.18
CA VAL A 422 14.32 -1.48 2.40
C VAL A 422 15.47 -2.47 2.35
N ARG A 423 16.51 -2.17 1.58
CA ARG A 423 17.76 -2.93 1.54
C ARG A 423 18.91 -2.03 1.96
N ILE A 424 19.66 -2.46 2.96
CA ILE A 424 20.83 -1.74 3.48
C ILE A 424 22.07 -2.53 3.07
N ARG A 425 22.96 -1.85 2.34
CA ARG A 425 24.29 -2.35 1.97
C ARG A 425 25.31 -1.83 2.94
N VAL A 426 25.99 -2.73 3.62
CA VAL A 426 27.17 -2.40 4.41
C VAL A 426 28.38 -2.61 3.50
N LEU A 427 29.22 -1.58 3.38
CA LEU A 427 30.43 -1.65 2.58
C LEU A 427 31.64 -1.85 3.49
N THR A 428 32.53 -2.75 3.07
CA THR A 428 33.86 -2.92 3.68
C THR A 428 34.75 -1.71 3.38
N THR A 429 35.90 -1.62 4.05
CA THR A 429 36.90 -0.55 3.82
C THR A 429 37.41 -0.47 2.37
N ASN A 430 37.25 -1.56 1.61
CA ASN A 430 37.61 -1.69 0.19
C ASN A 430 36.41 -1.41 -0.75
N GLU A 431 35.33 -0.81 -0.24
CA GLU A 431 34.10 -0.50 -0.99
C GLU A 431 33.36 -1.70 -1.59
N GLN A 432 33.66 -2.90 -1.09
CA GLN A 432 32.93 -4.12 -1.45
C GLN A 432 31.79 -4.36 -0.46
N GLU A 433 30.65 -4.81 -0.96
CA GLU A 433 29.51 -5.19 -0.13
C GLU A 433 29.89 -6.32 0.84
N ASP A 434 29.67 -6.10 2.13
CA ASP A 434 29.79 -7.12 3.15
C ASP A 434 28.51 -7.96 3.15
N PRO A 435 28.57 -9.24 2.72
CA PRO A 435 27.38 -10.07 2.64
C PRO A 435 26.82 -10.43 4.02
N TYR A 436 27.61 -10.39 5.09
CA TYR A 436 27.17 -10.79 6.43
C TYR A 436 26.46 -9.65 7.16
N GLN A 437 26.84 -8.41 6.87
CA GLN A 437 26.32 -7.21 7.51
C GLN A 437 25.22 -6.52 6.68
N SER A 438 25.11 -6.82 5.38
CA SER A 438 24.03 -6.32 4.53
C SER A 438 22.74 -7.10 4.74
N PHE A 439 21.58 -6.42 4.70
CA PHE A 439 20.28 -7.03 4.99
C PHE A 439 19.12 -6.37 4.24
N VAL A 440 18.00 -7.09 4.17
CA VAL A 440 16.72 -6.63 3.63
C VAL A 440 15.67 -6.64 4.75
N THR A 441 14.88 -5.58 4.83
CA THR A 441 13.79 -5.42 5.80
C THR A 441 12.63 -4.65 5.18
N CYS A 442 11.58 -4.37 5.96
CA CYS A 442 10.46 -3.52 5.56
C CYS A 442 10.53 -2.20 6.33
N GLY A 443 10.37 -1.08 5.65
CA GLY A 443 10.20 0.24 6.25
C GLY A 443 8.72 0.64 6.25
N TYR A 444 8.34 1.54 7.14
CA TYR A 444 7.04 2.19 7.11
C TYR A 444 7.16 3.73 7.16
N SER A 445 6.15 4.42 6.64
CA SER A 445 6.05 5.88 6.73
C SER A 445 4.85 6.28 7.58
N LEU A 446 5.11 6.95 8.70
CA LEU A 446 4.08 7.43 9.62
C LEU A 446 3.08 8.39 8.93
N LEU A 447 3.60 9.31 8.09
CA LEU A 447 2.76 10.26 7.35
C LEU A 447 1.86 9.53 6.35
N ALA A 448 2.42 8.60 5.57
CA ALA A 448 1.63 7.85 4.59
C ALA A 448 0.58 6.95 5.27
N LEU A 449 0.91 6.31 6.40
CA LEU A 449 -0.04 5.55 7.21
C LEU A 449 -1.19 6.43 7.70
N LEU A 450 -0.88 7.61 8.27
CA LEU A 450 -1.90 8.56 8.73
C LEU A 450 -2.84 8.98 7.59
N VAL A 451 -2.28 9.37 6.45
CA VAL A 451 -3.08 9.78 5.28
C VAL A 451 -3.91 8.60 4.75
N THR A 452 -3.36 7.38 4.74
CA THR A 452 -4.09 6.16 4.37
C THR A 452 -5.28 5.91 5.28
N ILE A 453 -5.10 6.03 6.60
CA ILE A 453 -6.18 5.89 7.59
C ILE A 453 -7.27 6.93 7.33
N ILE A 454 -6.91 8.20 7.16
CA ILE A 454 -7.87 9.28 6.90
C ILE A 454 -8.68 9.00 5.63
N VAL A 455 -8.01 8.69 4.51
CA VAL A 455 -8.69 8.42 3.24
C VAL A 455 -9.56 7.15 3.32
N GLY A 456 -9.08 6.11 4.00
CA GLY A 456 -9.84 4.88 4.23
C GLY A 456 -11.10 5.11 5.08
N THR A 457 -10.99 5.89 6.16
CA THR A 457 -12.15 6.28 6.99
C THR A 457 -13.16 7.09 6.19
N MET A 458 -12.70 8.04 5.36
CA MET A 458 -13.57 8.80 4.47
C MET A 458 -14.30 7.90 3.45
N ALA A 459 -13.64 6.85 2.94
CA ALA A 459 -14.27 5.88 2.04
C ALA A 459 -15.42 5.10 2.72
N VAL A 460 -15.26 4.74 4.00
CA VAL A 460 -16.28 4.06 4.81
C VAL A 460 -17.44 5.00 5.13
N ILE A 461 -17.15 6.23 5.58
CA ILE A 461 -18.17 7.25 5.82
C ILE A 461 -18.95 7.53 4.52
N GLY A 462 -18.26 7.59 3.39
CA GLY A 462 -18.87 7.75 2.07
C GLY A 462 -19.90 6.68 1.77
N VAL A 463 -19.52 5.39 1.78
CA VAL A 463 -20.46 4.30 1.43
C VAL A 463 -21.65 4.24 2.40
N VAL A 464 -21.43 4.43 3.70
CA VAL A 464 -22.49 4.44 4.71
C VAL A 464 -23.41 5.66 4.54
N GLY A 465 -22.85 6.85 4.34
CA GLY A 465 -23.58 8.10 4.14
C GLY A 465 -24.47 8.06 2.89
N PHE A 466 -23.96 7.52 1.78
CA PHE A 466 -24.77 7.29 0.59
C PHE A 466 -25.83 6.20 0.81
N GLY A 467 -25.54 5.17 1.62
CA GLY A 467 -26.51 4.16 2.02
C GLY A 467 -27.75 4.73 2.73
N PHE A 468 -27.62 5.85 3.46
CA PHE A 468 -28.74 6.53 4.11
C PHE A 468 -29.61 7.38 3.17
N ARG A 469 -29.15 7.67 1.95
CA ARG A 469 -29.97 8.41 0.97
C ARG A 469 -31.21 7.61 0.62
N ARG A 470 -32.33 8.30 0.39
CA ARG A 470 -33.60 7.68 0.01
C ARG A 470 -33.75 7.64 -1.52
N TYR A 471 -34.34 6.56 -2.02
CA TYR A 471 -34.87 6.53 -3.38
C TYR A 471 -36.17 7.32 -3.46
N LYS A 472 -36.53 7.74 -4.66
CA LYS A 472 -37.88 8.25 -4.93
C LYS A 472 -38.87 7.07 -4.89
N THR A 473 -40.00 7.24 -4.21
CA THR A 473 -41.03 6.21 -3.99
C THR A 473 -42.00 6.04 -5.16
N GLY A 474 -41.80 5.01 -5.96
CA GLY A 474 -42.70 4.77 -7.09
C GLY A 474 -42.57 3.40 -7.72
N MET A 475 -41.60 2.59 -7.29
CA MET A 475 -41.38 1.25 -7.79
C MET A 475 -40.95 0.33 -6.64
N SER A 476 -41.37 -0.92 -6.66
CA SER A 476 -40.89 -1.92 -5.71
C SER A 476 -39.37 -2.16 -5.92
N LEU A 477 -38.63 -2.38 -4.84
CA LEU A 477 -37.20 -2.67 -4.95
C LEU A 477 -36.98 -4.15 -5.31
N VAL A 478 -36.42 -4.38 -6.50
CA VAL A 478 -36.14 -5.72 -7.02
C VAL A 478 -34.74 -6.23 -6.67
N ARG A 479 -33.82 -5.34 -6.26
CA ARG A 479 -32.38 -5.68 -6.07
C ARG A 479 -31.82 -6.32 -7.34
N CYS A 480 -30.96 -7.34 -7.22
CA CYS A 480 -30.46 -8.13 -8.34
C CYS A 480 -31.31 -9.40 -8.61
N SER A 481 -32.56 -9.48 -8.13
CA SER A 481 -33.38 -10.70 -8.30
C SER A 481 -33.96 -10.76 -9.71
N SER A 482 -33.53 -11.75 -10.50
CA SER A 482 -34.07 -11.99 -11.85
C SER A 482 -35.58 -12.22 -11.82
N ALA A 483 -36.09 -12.99 -10.86
CA ALA A 483 -37.52 -13.24 -10.68
C ALA A 483 -38.30 -11.94 -10.42
N ALA A 484 -37.78 -11.05 -9.57
CA ALA A 484 -38.44 -9.77 -9.28
C ALA A 484 -38.40 -8.79 -10.47
N ILE A 485 -37.31 -8.79 -11.25
CA ILE A 485 -37.24 -8.01 -12.49
C ILE A 485 -38.24 -8.56 -13.51
N SER A 486 -38.27 -9.87 -13.71
CA SER A 486 -39.16 -10.53 -14.67
C SER A 486 -40.63 -10.33 -14.35
N ALA A 487 -41.00 -10.37 -13.07
CA ALA A 487 -42.37 -10.12 -12.63
C ALA A 487 -42.89 -8.72 -13.04
N ALA A 488 -42.02 -7.72 -13.10
CA ALA A 488 -42.35 -6.37 -13.55
C ALA A 488 -42.36 -6.20 -15.08
N CYS A 489 -41.95 -7.23 -15.84
CA CYS A 489 -41.74 -7.20 -17.29
C CYS A 489 -42.82 -7.96 -18.08
N HIS A 490 -43.95 -8.33 -17.46
CA HIS A 490 -45.08 -8.92 -18.18
C HIS A 490 -45.79 -7.85 -19.03
N PRO A 491 -45.75 -7.94 -20.37
CA PRO A 491 -46.28 -6.88 -21.23
C PRO A 491 -47.82 -6.87 -21.22
N ARG A 492 -48.41 -5.72 -21.58
CA ARG A 492 -49.85 -5.63 -21.84
C ARG A 492 -50.24 -6.53 -23.04
N PRO A 493 -51.49 -7.02 -23.12
CA PRO A 493 -51.92 -7.91 -24.21
C PRO A 493 -51.67 -7.37 -25.64
N ASN A 494 -51.71 -6.05 -25.83
CA ASN A 494 -51.55 -5.38 -27.13
C ASN A 494 -50.14 -4.77 -27.34
N GLU A 495 -49.21 -5.01 -26.42
CA GLU A 495 -47.87 -4.43 -26.49
C GLU A 495 -46.94 -5.33 -27.33
N ASN A 496 -46.33 -4.73 -28.36
CA ASN A 496 -45.43 -5.47 -29.26
C ASN A 496 -44.16 -5.94 -28.53
N ARG A 497 -43.61 -7.08 -28.96
CA ARG A 497 -42.32 -7.61 -28.46
C ARG A 497 -41.16 -6.60 -28.60
N ASP A 498 -41.23 -5.72 -29.59
CA ASP A 498 -40.24 -4.65 -29.81
C ASP A 498 -40.34 -3.49 -28.81
N ALA A 499 -41.22 -3.56 -27.80
CA ALA A 499 -41.37 -2.53 -26.76
C ALA A 499 -40.05 -2.22 -26.05
N ALA A 500 -39.20 -3.24 -25.84
CA ALA A 500 -37.86 -3.11 -25.26
C ALA A 500 -36.94 -2.15 -26.02
N LEU A 501 -37.18 -1.96 -27.33
CA LEU A 501 -36.38 -1.12 -28.20
C LEU A 501 -36.75 0.36 -28.13
N ARG A 502 -37.83 0.72 -27.41
CA ARG A 502 -38.41 2.06 -27.30
C ARG A 502 -38.23 2.63 -25.90
N SER A 503 -38.77 3.83 -25.67
CA SER A 503 -38.77 4.44 -24.35
C SER A 503 -39.90 3.88 -23.49
N LEU A 504 -39.55 3.40 -22.30
CA LEU A 504 -40.46 2.71 -21.38
C LEU A 504 -40.66 3.50 -20.11
N GLN A 505 -41.82 3.34 -19.50
CA GLN A 505 -42.11 3.76 -18.15
C GLN A 505 -42.81 2.61 -17.42
N TRP A 506 -42.52 2.43 -16.15
CA TRP A 506 -43.18 1.43 -15.32
C TRP A 506 -44.35 2.07 -14.57
N GLY A 507 -45.48 1.37 -14.47
CA GLY A 507 -46.61 1.81 -13.67
C GLY A 507 -47.84 0.92 -13.85
N ALA A 508 -48.93 1.31 -13.20
CA ALA A 508 -50.22 0.67 -13.33
C ALA A 508 -50.79 0.85 -14.74
N VAL A 509 -51.33 -0.24 -15.26
CA VAL A 509 -51.95 -0.32 -16.59
C VAL A 509 -53.45 -0.57 -16.46
N PRO A 510 -54.29 -0.02 -17.35
CA PRO A 510 -55.72 -0.28 -17.30
C PRO A 510 -55.98 -1.78 -17.54
N THR A 511 -56.74 -2.38 -16.65
CA THR A 511 -57.23 -3.77 -16.72
C THR A 511 -58.74 -3.78 -16.54
N ASP A 512 -59.43 -4.72 -17.18
CA ASP A 512 -60.91 -4.83 -17.12
C ASP A 512 -61.41 -5.47 -15.80
N GLY A 513 -60.54 -5.66 -14.80
CA GLY A 513 -60.83 -6.34 -13.54
C GLY A 513 -60.50 -5.51 -12.30
N GLU A 514 -60.98 -5.96 -11.13
CA GLU A 514 -60.73 -5.30 -9.83
C GLU A 514 -59.25 -5.30 -9.42
N ILE A 515 -58.50 -6.29 -9.91
CA ILE A 515 -57.06 -6.41 -9.69
C ILE A 515 -56.32 -5.65 -10.79
N GLY A 516 -55.49 -4.70 -10.39
CA GLY A 516 -54.64 -3.95 -11.30
C GLY A 516 -53.46 -4.78 -11.79
N HIS A 517 -52.81 -4.32 -12.86
CA HIS A 517 -51.52 -4.86 -13.31
C HIS A 517 -50.49 -3.74 -13.40
N CYS A 518 -49.23 -4.02 -13.02
CA CYS A 518 -48.13 -3.06 -13.15
C CYS A 518 -47.03 -3.63 -14.04
N CYS A 519 -46.66 -2.91 -15.09
CA CYS A 519 -45.57 -3.35 -15.95
C CYS A 519 -44.85 -2.20 -16.64
N PHE A 520 -43.73 -2.52 -17.28
CA PHE A 520 -43.10 -1.62 -18.24
C PHE A 520 -43.94 -1.52 -19.50
N SER A 521 -44.21 -0.29 -19.95
CA SER A 521 -44.97 -0.03 -21.17
C SER A 521 -44.43 1.19 -21.93
N THR A 522 -44.61 1.16 -23.25
CA THR A 522 -44.35 2.28 -24.16
C THR A 522 -45.51 3.27 -24.19
N GLU A 523 -46.71 2.83 -23.79
CA GLU A 523 -47.92 3.66 -23.68
C GLU A 523 -48.01 4.37 -22.33
N SER A 524 -48.99 5.26 -22.14
CA SER A 524 -49.21 5.94 -20.87
C SER A 524 -49.51 4.95 -19.73
N VAL A 525 -48.76 5.10 -18.64
CA VAL A 525 -48.94 4.37 -17.37
C VAL A 525 -49.23 5.37 -16.25
N VAL A 526 -49.97 4.93 -15.24
CA VAL A 526 -50.29 5.75 -14.06
C VAL A 526 -49.51 5.21 -12.86
N MET A 527 -49.23 6.06 -11.87
CA MET A 527 -48.67 5.56 -10.61
C MET A 527 -49.65 4.60 -9.92
N PRO A 528 -49.17 3.48 -9.34
CA PRO A 528 -50.03 2.60 -8.58
C PRO A 528 -50.67 3.34 -7.38
N THR A 529 -51.94 3.03 -7.10
CA THR A 529 -52.72 3.63 -6.02
C THR A 529 -52.42 2.96 -4.69
N GLU A 530 -52.18 3.75 -3.65
CA GLU A 530 -51.92 3.23 -2.29
C GLU A 530 -53.10 2.36 -1.83
N GLY A 531 -52.80 1.17 -1.32
CA GLY A 531 -53.81 0.25 -0.80
C GLY A 531 -54.54 -0.59 -1.86
N SER A 532 -54.26 -0.39 -3.15
CA SER A 532 -54.84 -1.22 -4.21
C SER A 532 -54.02 -2.47 -4.48
N GLU A 533 -54.70 -3.54 -4.88
CA GLU A 533 -54.09 -4.83 -5.19
C GLU A 533 -53.67 -4.93 -6.66
N TYR A 534 -52.47 -5.48 -6.88
CA TYR A 534 -51.92 -5.72 -8.21
C TYR A 534 -51.36 -7.13 -8.34
N ALA A 535 -51.54 -7.76 -9.52
CA ALA A 535 -51.02 -9.09 -9.86
C ALA A 535 -50.27 -9.06 -11.20
#